data_AF-A0A6N8NQ46-F1
#
_entry.id   AF-A0A6N8NQ46-F1
#
_cell.length_a   1.000
_cell.length_b   1.000
_cell.length_c   1.000
_cell.angle_alpha   90.00
_cell.angle_beta   90.00
_cell.angle_gamma   90.00
#
_symmetry.space_group_name_H-M   'P 1'
#
loop_
_entity.id
_entity.type
_entity.pdbx_description
1 polymer ?
#
loop_
_entity_poly.entity_id
_entity_poly.type
_entity_poly.pdbx_seq_one_letter_code
_entity_poly.pdbx_strand_id
1 'polypeptide(L)'
;EILHQLMQQRGFYPMVAAQRIGEEYELKIDKAPQNVDSALTQGPEMARVRELMYWNLDNTARSEWANLVKSKSKTEQAQLARYAFNNQWWDLSVQATIAGKLWDHLEERFPLAYNDLFKRYTSGKEIPQSYAMAIARQESAWNPKVKSPVGASGLMQIMPGTATHTVKMFSIPGYSSPGQLLDPET
;
A
#
# COMPACT_ATOMS: atom_id res chain seq x y z
N GLU A 1 17.98 19.17 22.67
CA GLU A 1 19.12 18.52 22.00
C GLU A 1 18.80 17.12 21.48
N ILE A 2 18.59 16.09 22.32
CA ILE A 2 18.28 14.71 21.83
C ILE A 2 17.01 14.67 20.97
N LEU A 3 15.93 15.32 21.40
CA LEU A 3 14.66 15.34 20.63
C LEU A 3 14.81 16.09 19.30
N HIS A 4 15.55 17.20 19.27
CA HIS A 4 15.86 17.94 18.05
C HIS A 4 16.68 17.11 17.06
N GLN A 5 17.66 16.32 17.52
CA GLN A 5 18.40 15.39 16.65
C GLN A 5 17.52 14.26 16.12
N LEU A 6 16.62 13.73 16.96
CA LEU A 6 15.70 12.67 16.57
C LEU A 6 14.70 13.14 15.51
N MET A 7 14.24 14.40 15.57
CA MET A 7 13.35 14.99 14.56
C MET A 7 13.95 15.04 13.15
N GLN A 8 15.28 14.99 13.02
CA GLN A 8 15.95 14.94 11.70
C GLN A 8 15.80 13.56 11.02
N GLN A 9 15.27 12.57 11.72
CA GLN A 9 15.08 11.20 11.21
C GLN A 9 13.65 10.99 10.71
N ARG A 10 13.43 9.88 10.00
CA ARG A 10 12.11 9.44 9.52
C ARG A 10 11.50 8.38 10.44
N GLY A 11 10.23 8.52 10.79
CA GLY A 11 9.45 7.44 11.41
C GLY A 11 8.58 7.91 12.58
N PHE A 12 8.08 6.94 13.34
CA PHE A 12 7.20 7.18 14.49
C PHE A 12 7.84 8.04 15.58
N TYR A 13 9.03 7.66 16.07
CA TYR A 13 9.68 8.36 17.18
C TYR A 13 10.09 9.82 16.85
N PRO A 14 10.58 10.15 15.64
CA PRO A 14 10.78 11.54 15.23
C PRO A 14 9.51 12.40 15.27
N MET A 15 8.36 11.85 14.82
CA MET A 15 7.07 12.54 14.90
C MET A 15 6.62 12.74 16.36
N VAL A 16 6.80 11.73 17.21
CA VAL A 16 6.50 11.84 18.66
C VAL A 16 7.43 12.86 19.34
N ALA A 17 8.70 12.93 18.94
CA ALA A 17 9.66 13.90 19.45
C ALA A 17 9.23 15.34 19.13
N ALA A 18 8.84 15.60 17.87
CA ALA A 18 8.30 16.89 17.44
C ALA A 18 7.06 17.28 18.25
N GLN A 19 6.10 16.36 18.38
CA GLN A 19 4.90 16.57 19.19
C GLN A 19 5.24 16.86 20.66
N ARG A 20 6.23 16.16 21.24
CA ARG A 20 6.62 16.32 22.65
C ARG A 20 7.19 17.70 22.94
N ILE A 21 7.89 18.31 21.99
CA ILE A 21 8.48 19.65 22.15
C ILE A 21 7.63 20.77 21.57
N GLY A 22 6.48 20.45 20.97
CA GLY A 22 5.55 21.42 20.41
C GLY A 22 6.02 22.03 19.08
N GLU A 23 6.86 21.32 18.34
CA GLU A 23 7.37 21.74 17.03
C GLU A 23 6.69 20.95 15.91
N GLU A 24 6.62 21.54 14.71
CA GLU A 24 6.12 20.87 13.52
C GLU A 24 7.13 19.83 13.02
N TYR A 25 6.65 18.67 12.59
CA TYR A 25 7.50 17.66 11.98
C TYR A 25 7.54 17.85 10.46
N GLU A 26 8.69 18.26 9.93
CA GLU A 26 8.86 18.47 8.49
C GLU A 26 9.00 17.14 7.74
N LEU A 27 8.05 16.87 6.85
CA LEU A 27 8.09 15.72 5.95
C LEU A 27 8.87 16.07 4.68
N LYS A 28 9.99 15.39 4.46
CA LYS A 28 10.65 15.40 3.14
C LYS A 28 9.83 14.58 2.14
N ILE A 29 9.43 15.22 1.04
CA ILE A 29 8.65 14.62 -0.05
C ILE A 29 9.44 14.77 -1.35
N ASP A 30 10.05 13.69 -1.79
CA ASP A 30 10.72 13.61 -3.08
C ASP A 30 9.68 13.31 -4.17
N LYS A 31 9.70 14.09 -5.25
CA LYS A 31 8.83 13.87 -6.40
C LYS A 31 9.46 12.83 -7.32
N ALA A 32 8.71 11.80 -7.69
CA ALA A 32 9.14 10.92 -8.76
C ALA A 32 9.12 11.67 -10.12
N PRO A 33 9.95 11.26 -11.09
CA PRO A 33 9.90 11.82 -12.43
C PRO A 33 8.50 11.65 -13.03
N GLN A 34 7.93 12.74 -13.53
CA GLN A 34 6.60 12.73 -14.16
C GLN A 34 6.59 11.88 -15.45
N ASN A 35 7.72 11.88 -16.16
CA ASN A 35 7.92 11.08 -17.36
C ASN A 35 8.59 9.75 -16.99
N VAL A 36 7.84 8.66 -17.17
CA VAL A 36 8.37 7.29 -17.08
C VAL A 36 9.00 6.95 -18.41
N ASP A 37 10.26 6.49 -18.39
CA ASP A 37 10.94 6.00 -19.59
C ASP A 37 10.18 4.79 -20.18
N SER A 38 9.85 4.86 -21.47
CA SER A 38 9.16 3.78 -22.17
C SER A 38 9.98 2.48 -22.18
N ALA A 39 11.31 2.56 -22.16
CA ALA A 39 12.18 1.37 -22.10
C ALA A 39 11.93 0.53 -20.84
N LEU A 40 11.56 1.15 -19.71
CA LEU A 40 11.23 0.46 -18.46
C LEU A 40 9.89 -0.28 -18.52
N THR A 41 8.99 0.15 -19.41
CA THR A 41 7.59 -0.32 -19.45
C THR A 41 7.29 -1.22 -20.65
N GLN A 42 8.14 -1.18 -21.67
CA GLN A 42 7.99 -1.97 -22.90
C GLN A 42 8.93 -3.18 -22.96
N GLY A 43 9.83 -3.34 -21.99
CA GLY A 43 10.76 -4.48 -21.90
C GLY A 43 10.09 -5.83 -21.57
N PRO A 44 10.81 -6.94 -21.78
CA PRO A 44 10.30 -8.29 -21.57
C PRO A 44 9.93 -8.59 -20.11
N GLU A 45 10.64 -8.02 -19.14
CA GLU A 45 10.32 -8.16 -17.71
C GLU A 45 8.94 -7.57 -17.41
N MET A 46 8.66 -6.38 -17.91
CA MET A 46 7.35 -5.74 -17.71
C MET A 46 6.24 -6.49 -18.44
N ALA A 47 6.53 -7.04 -19.63
CA ALA A 47 5.59 -7.89 -20.35
C ALA A 47 5.21 -9.13 -19.52
N ARG A 48 6.20 -9.78 -18.86
CA ARG A 48 5.94 -10.89 -17.94
C ARG A 48 5.11 -10.48 -16.73
N VAL A 49 5.39 -9.34 -16.11
CA VAL A 49 4.57 -8.83 -14.99
C VAL A 49 3.11 -8.71 -15.43
N ARG A 50 2.85 -8.05 -16.56
CA ARG A 50 1.48 -7.87 -17.10
C ARG A 50 0.80 -9.20 -17.41
N GLU A 51 1.51 -10.15 -18.03
CA GLU A 51 0.96 -11.47 -18.35
C GLU A 51 0.59 -12.24 -17.08
N LEU A 52 1.45 -12.22 -16.06
CA LEU A 52 1.17 -12.87 -14.78
C LEU A 52 -0.03 -12.23 -14.07
N MET A 53 -0.16 -10.90 -14.11
CA MET A 53 -1.33 -10.20 -13.58
C MET A 53 -2.60 -10.58 -14.35
N TYR A 54 -2.52 -10.69 -15.69
CA TYR A 54 -3.65 -11.10 -16.53
C TYR A 54 -4.20 -12.48 -16.16
N TRP A 55 -3.32 -13.42 -15.81
CA TRP A 55 -3.70 -14.77 -15.35
C TRP A 55 -4.02 -14.86 -13.85
N ASN A 56 -4.11 -13.74 -13.13
CA ASN A 56 -4.31 -13.69 -11.66
C ASN A 56 -3.23 -14.46 -10.87
N LEU A 57 -2.00 -14.52 -11.41
CA LEU A 57 -0.84 -15.11 -10.74
C LEU A 57 -0.14 -14.04 -9.88
N ASP A 58 -0.90 -13.38 -8.99
CA ASP A 58 -0.51 -12.15 -8.30
C ASP A 58 0.81 -12.26 -7.52
N ASN A 59 1.01 -13.38 -6.80
CA ASN A 59 2.25 -13.61 -6.04
C ASN A 59 3.48 -13.73 -6.95
N THR A 60 3.31 -14.38 -8.11
CA THR A 60 4.36 -14.53 -9.11
C THR A 60 4.62 -13.21 -9.81
N ALA A 61 3.58 -12.48 -10.20
CA ALA A 61 3.67 -11.14 -10.78
C ALA A 61 4.41 -10.17 -9.85
N ARG A 62 4.06 -10.19 -8.56
CA ARG A 62 4.69 -9.37 -7.52
C ARG A 62 6.16 -9.73 -7.32
N SER A 63 6.52 -11.01 -7.41
CA SER A 63 7.91 -11.46 -7.33
C SER A 63 8.72 -10.98 -8.54
N GLU A 64 8.17 -11.12 -9.74
CA GLU A 64 8.79 -10.64 -10.99
C GLU A 64 8.97 -9.12 -10.97
N TRP A 65 7.94 -8.38 -10.55
CA TRP A 65 8.01 -6.93 -10.38
C TRP A 65 9.09 -6.52 -9.37
N ALA A 66 9.19 -7.20 -8.22
CA ALA A 66 10.24 -6.91 -7.24
C ALA A 66 11.64 -7.08 -7.84
N ASN A 67 11.85 -8.13 -8.63
CA ASN A 67 13.13 -8.41 -9.27
C ASN A 67 13.45 -7.35 -10.33
N LEU A 68 12.46 -6.97 -11.15
CA LEU A 68 12.58 -5.88 -12.11
C LEU A 68 13.02 -4.59 -11.38
N VAL A 69 12.28 -4.15 -10.36
CA VAL A 69 12.61 -2.92 -9.61
C VAL A 69 14.02 -2.98 -9.01
N LYS A 70 14.39 -4.09 -8.36
CA LYS A 70 15.72 -4.25 -7.75
C LYS A 70 16.86 -4.19 -8.76
N SER A 71 16.61 -4.58 -10.02
CA SER A 71 17.62 -4.57 -11.09
C SER A 71 17.94 -3.18 -11.66
N LYS A 72 17.15 -2.15 -11.32
CA LYS A 72 17.26 -0.81 -11.91
C LYS A 72 17.93 0.18 -10.96
N SER A 73 18.39 1.30 -11.52
CA SER A 73 18.92 2.44 -10.76
C SER A 73 17.84 3.09 -9.89
N LYS A 74 18.24 3.94 -8.93
CA LYS A 74 17.31 4.65 -8.04
C LYS A 74 16.28 5.50 -8.80
N THR A 75 16.72 6.19 -9.85
CA THR A 75 15.83 7.01 -10.68
C THR A 75 14.80 6.15 -11.39
N GLU A 76 15.23 5.04 -11.98
CA GLU A 76 14.35 4.10 -12.66
C GLU A 76 13.42 3.37 -11.68
N GLN A 77 13.87 3.07 -10.46
CA GLN A 77 13.02 2.52 -9.39
C GLN A 77 11.88 3.50 -9.04
N ALA A 78 12.17 4.79 -8.95
CA ALA A 78 11.15 5.82 -8.73
C ALA A 78 10.20 5.95 -9.93
N GLN A 79 10.70 5.83 -11.16
CA GLN A 79 9.87 5.80 -12.37
C GLN A 79 8.96 4.57 -12.41
N LEU A 80 9.43 3.39 -12.01
CA LEU A 80 8.61 2.18 -11.90
C LEU A 80 7.55 2.32 -10.81
N ALA A 81 7.88 2.90 -9.66
CA ALA A 81 6.91 3.19 -8.60
C ALA A 81 5.81 4.16 -9.08
N ARG A 82 6.19 5.21 -9.82
CA ARG A 82 5.28 6.17 -10.44
C ARG A 82 4.45 5.53 -11.55
N TYR A 83 5.03 4.64 -12.35
CA TYR A 83 4.31 3.89 -13.38
C TYR A 83 3.19 3.05 -12.76
N ALA A 84 3.51 2.25 -11.73
CA ALA A 84 2.52 1.46 -11.03
C ALA A 84 1.43 2.34 -10.38
N PHE A 85 1.82 3.48 -9.78
CA PHE A 85 0.87 4.45 -9.24
C PHE A 85 -0.11 4.97 -10.29
N ASN A 86 0.40 5.39 -11.45
CA ASN A 86 -0.42 5.94 -12.54
C ASN A 86 -1.38 4.90 -13.14
N ASN A 87 -1.00 3.61 -13.12
CA ASN A 87 -1.84 2.50 -13.57
C ASN A 87 -2.74 1.91 -12.48
N GLN A 88 -2.80 2.55 -11.30
CA GLN A 88 -3.60 2.08 -10.15
C GLN A 88 -3.17 0.70 -9.62
N TRP A 89 -1.94 0.28 -9.89
CA TRP A 89 -1.33 -0.92 -9.31
C TRP A 89 -0.76 -0.57 -7.93
N TRP A 90 -1.67 -0.25 -7.00
CA TRP A 90 -1.33 0.35 -5.71
C TRP A 90 -0.33 -0.46 -4.90
N ASP A 91 -0.50 -1.78 -4.88
CA ASP A 91 0.37 -2.69 -4.15
C ASP A 91 1.76 -2.81 -4.78
N LEU A 92 1.87 -2.75 -6.11
CA LEU A 92 3.13 -2.75 -6.84
C LEU A 92 3.86 -1.41 -6.73
N SER A 93 3.12 -0.30 -6.69
CA SER A 93 3.69 1.03 -6.41
C SER A 93 4.33 1.06 -5.03
N VAL A 94 3.60 0.63 -4.01
CA VAL A 94 4.12 0.50 -2.65
C VAL A 94 5.29 -0.47 -2.60
N GLN A 95 5.20 -1.62 -3.26
CA GLN A 95 6.30 -2.58 -3.28
C GLN A 95 7.55 -2.00 -3.94
N ALA A 96 7.42 -1.25 -5.03
CA ALA A 96 8.53 -0.62 -5.71
C ALA A 96 9.27 0.35 -4.79
N THR A 97 8.52 1.14 -4.01
CA THR A 97 9.12 2.04 -3.02
C THR A 97 9.85 1.29 -1.90
N ILE A 98 9.33 0.14 -1.46
CA ILE A 98 9.98 -0.71 -0.45
C ILE A 98 11.26 -1.33 -1.02
N ALA A 99 11.17 -1.95 -2.19
CA ALA A 99 12.30 -2.61 -2.86
C ALA A 99 13.41 -1.61 -3.20
N GLY A 100 13.03 -0.43 -3.67
CA GLY A 100 13.92 0.67 -3.99
C GLY A 100 14.30 1.54 -2.80
N LYS A 101 13.88 1.25 -1.56
CA LYS A 101 14.13 2.09 -0.37
C LYS A 101 13.85 3.58 -0.61
N LEU A 102 12.75 3.89 -1.28
CA LEU A 102 12.36 5.22 -1.75
C LEU A 102 11.55 5.95 -0.66
N TRP A 103 12.12 6.11 0.53
CA TRP A 103 11.36 6.51 1.72
C TRP A 103 10.73 7.90 1.62
N ASP A 104 11.29 8.77 0.81
CA ASP A 104 10.82 10.15 0.66
C ASP A 104 9.75 10.30 -0.45
N HIS A 105 9.48 9.25 -1.23
CA HIS A 105 8.44 9.24 -2.27
C HIS A 105 7.04 8.96 -1.69
N LEU A 106 6.49 9.93 -0.95
CA LEU A 106 5.27 9.70 -0.16
C LEU A 106 4.02 9.37 -0.98
N GLU A 107 3.86 9.94 -2.18
CA GLU A 107 2.71 9.68 -3.05
C GLU A 107 2.61 8.19 -3.42
N GLU A 108 3.72 7.59 -3.84
CA GLU A 108 3.80 6.17 -4.22
C GLU A 108 3.81 5.24 -3.00
N ARG A 109 4.34 5.70 -1.85
CA ARG A 109 4.37 4.92 -0.62
C ARG A 109 3.00 4.81 0.05
N PHE A 110 2.18 5.84 -0.10
CA PHE A 110 0.88 5.99 0.57
C PHE A 110 -0.19 6.44 -0.44
N PRO A 111 -0.46 5.65 -1.50
CA PRO A 111 -1.49 6.01 -2.46
C PRO A 111 -2.86 6.07 -1.78
N LEU A 112 -3.74 6.93 -2.30
CA LEU A 112 -5.14 6.97 -1.88
C LEU A 112 -5.95 5.84 -2.55
N ALA A 113 -5.48 4.61 -2.40
CA ALA A 113 -6.12 3.43 -2.96
C ALA A 113 -7.51 3.20 -2.34
N TYR A 114 -8.48 2.86 -3.18
CA TYR A 114 -9.87 2.61 -2.76
C TYR A 114 -10.49 3.77 -1.95
N ASN A 115 -10.07 5.02 -2.22
CA ASN A 115 -10.47 6.19 -1.45
C ASN A 115 -11.98 6.32 -1.25
N ASP A 116 -12.76 6.03 -2.29
CA ASP A 116 -14.23 6.10 -2.22
C ASP A 116 -14.83 5.02 -1.31
N LEU A 117 -14.25 3.82 -1.28
CA LEU A 117 -14.66 2.75 -0.36
C LEU A 117 -14.34 3.15 1.09
N PHE A 118 -13.12 3.62 1.35
CA PHE A 118 -12.77 4.09 2.70
C PHE A 118 -13.65 5.25 3.14
N LYS A 119 -13.87 6.25 2.28
CA LYS A 119 -14.75 7.38 2.56
C LYS A 119 -16.17 6.90 2.87
N ARG A 120 -16.72 5.98 2.08
CA ARG A 120 -18.07 5.42 2.28
C ARG A 120 -18.16 4.67 3.61
N TYR A 121 -17.23 3.76 3.88
CA TYR A 121 -17.32 2.87 5.04
C TYR A 121 -16.82 3.47 6.36
N THR A 122 -16.13 4.62 6.32
CA THR A 122 -15.79 5.39 7.53
C THR A 122 -16.75 6.55 7.80
N SER A 123 -17.60 6.90 6.84
CA SER A 123 -18.63 7.93 7.03
C SER A 123 -19.52 7.63 8.22
N GLY A 124 -19.69 8.61 9.11
CA GLY A 124 -20.51 8.47 10.32
C GLY A 124 -19.90 7.60 11.42
N LYS A 125 -18.67 7.11 11.27
CA LYS A 125 -17.93 6.39 12.32
C LYS A 125 -16.95 7.32 13.03
N GLU A 126 -16.60 6.99 14.26
CA GLU A 126 -15.57 7.71 15.04
C GLU A 126 -14.15 7.47 14.52
N ILE A 127 -13.97 6.54 13.58
CA ILE A 127 -12.66 6.18 13.02
C ILE A 127 -12.36 7.08 11.81
N PRO A 128 -11.28 7.88 11.84
CA PRO A 128 -10.89 8.69 10.69
C PRO A 128 -10.53 7.84 9.47
N GLN A 129 -10.84 8.33 8.26
CA GLN A 129 -10.50 7.67 7.01
C GLN A 129 -9.01 7.35 6.90
N SER A 130 -8.15 8.31 7.25
CA SER A 130 -6.69 8.15 7.22
C SER A 130 -6.20 7.02 8.13
N TYR A 131 -6.86 6.81 9.27
CA TYR A 131 -6.52 5.73 10.19
C TYR A 131 -6.86 4.36 9.60
N ALA A 132 -8.07 4.19 9.05
CA ALA A 132 -8.47 2.96 8.39
C ALA A 132 -7.55 2.62 7.19
N MET A 133 -7.18 3.64 6.42
CA MET A 133 -6.23 3.53 5.32
C MET A 133 -4.82 3.14 5.80
N ALA A 134 -4.36 3.70 6.92
CA ALA A 134 -3.06 3.35 7.51
C ALA A 134 -3.02 1.86 7.93
N ILE A 135 -4.12 1.33 8.48
CA ILE A 135 -4.25 -0.11 8.78
C ILE A 135 -4.15 -0.94 7.50
N ALA A 136 -4.93 -0.62 6.46
CA ALA A 136 -4.86 -1.35 5.20
C ALA A 136 -3.45 -1.33 4.57
N ARG A 137 -2.78 -0.17 4.64
CA ARG A 137 -1.40 -0.03 4.18
C ARG A 137 -0.42 -0.92 4.95
N GLN A 138 -0.60 -1.06 6.26
CA GLN A 138 0.25 -1.90 7.11
C GLN A 138 -0.02 -3.39 6.89
N GLU A 139 -1.30 -3.78 6.79
CA GLU A 139 -1.73 -5.17 6.75
C GLU A 139 -1.51 -5.83 5.39
N SER A 140 -1.82 -5.14 4.30
CA SER A 140 -1.80 -5.73 2.95
C SER A 140 -0.91 -5.00 1.96
N ALA A 141 -0.39 -3.83 2.33
CA ALA A 141 0.23 -2.90 1.39
C ALA A 141 -0.67 -2.63 0.16
N TRP A 142 -1.99 -2.57 0.36
CA TRP A 142 -3.03 -2.39 -0.67
C TRP A 142 -3.33 -3.58 -1.58
N ASN A 143 -2.80 -4.78 -1.30
CA ASN A 143 -3.15 -5.98 -2.04
C ASN A 143 -4.40 -6.67 -1.46
N PRO A 144 -5.58 -6.59 -2.12
CA PRO A 144 -6.80 -7.22 -1.59
C PRO A 144 -6.78 -8.76 -1.71
N LYS A 145 -5.88 -9.34 -2.52
CA LYS A 145 -5.79 -10.79 -2.70
C LYS A 145 -4.84 -11.47 -1.72
N VAL A 146 -4.20 -10.71 -0.83
CA VAL A 146 -3.20 -11.27 0.10
C VAL A 146 -3.85 -12.13 1.18
N LYS A 147 -3.23 -13.27 1.46
CA LYS A 147 -3.59 -14.19 2.53
C LYS A 147 -2.37 -14.49 3.39
N SER A 148 -2.51 -14.35 4.69
CA SER A 148 -1.48 -14.76 5.64
C SER A 148 -1.43 -16.29 5.78
N PRO A 149 -0.30 -16.85 6.26
CA PRO A 149 -0.18 -18.28 6.55
C PRO A 149 -1.22 -18.82 7.55
N VAL A 150 -1.76 -17.95 8.40
CA VAL A 150 -2.73 -18.29 9.44
C VAL A 150 -4.19 -18.01 9.04
N GLY A 151 -4.43 -17.52 7.82
CA GLY A 151 -5.77 -17.40 7.22
C GLY A 151 -6.37 -15.99 7.20
N ALA A 152 -5.70 -14.99 7.77
CA ALA A 152 -6.09 -13.59 7.61
C ALA A 152 -6.07 -13.21 6.13
N SER A 153 -7.13 -12.54 5.65
CA SER A 153 -7.36 -12.34 4.22
C SER A 153 -7.77 -10.90 3.92
N GLY A 154 -7.41 -10.43 2.72
CA GLY A 154 -7.94 -9.16 2.22
C GLY A 154 -7.11 -7.94 2.55
N LEU A 155 -7.68 -6.80 2.15
CA LEU A 155 -7.10 -5.46 2.28
C LEU A 155 -6.75 -5.10 3.74
N MET A 156 -7.54 -5.60 4.69
CA MET A 156 -7.37 -5.33 6.13
C MET A 156 -6.99 -6.59 6.94
N GLN A 157 -6.59 -7.68 6.27
CA GLN A 157 -6.18 -8.94 6.91
C GLN A 157 -7.16 -9.43 8.00
N ILE A 158 -8.43 -9.59 7.63
CA ILE A 158 -9.46 -10.08 8.55
C ILE A 158 -9.45 -11.60 8.59
N MET A 159 -9.56 -12.17 9.80
CA MET A 159 -9.75 -13.60 10.00
C MET A 159 -11.19 -14.01 9.65
N PRO A 160 -11.42 -15.15 8.98
CA PRO A 160 -12.77 -15.61 8.62
C PRO A 160 -13.74 -15.75 9.81
N GLY A 161 -13.23 -16.20 10.96
CA GLY A 161 -14.01 -16.30 12.20
C GLY A 161 -14.43 -14.91 12.73
N THR A 162 -13.51 -13.95 12.71
CA THR A 162 -13.79 -12.55 13.07
C THR A 162 -14.80 -11.93 12.12
N ALA A 163 -14.66 -12.13 10.81
CA ALA A 163 -15.62 -11.64 9.82
C ALA A 163 -17.03 -12.18 10.09
N THR A 164 -17.16 -13.49 10.30
CA THR A 164 -18.44 -14.15 10.59
C THR A 164 -19.08 -13.61 11.87
N HIS A 165 -18.28 -13.40 12.91
CA HIS A 165 -18.74 -12.85 14.18
C HIS A 165 -19.23 -11.40 14.01
N THR A 166 -18.45 -10.54 13.35
CA THR A 166 -18.79 -9.14 13.10
C THR A 166 -20.05 -9.00 12.25
N VAL A 167 -20.16 -9.78 11.16
CA VAL A 167 -21.33 -9.79 10.29
C VAL A 167 -22.60 -10.13 11.08
N LYS A 168 -22.54 -11.14 11.95
CA LYS A 168 -23.66 -11.53 12.81
C LYS A 168 -23.99 -10.45 13.85
N MET A 169 -22.99 -9.83 14.47
CA MET A 169 -23.16 -8.80 15.49
C MET A 169 -23.80 -7.53 14.93
N PHE A 170 -23.38 -7.10 13.75
CA PHE A 170 -23.82 -5.85 13.13
C PHE A 170 -24.86 -6.05 12.02
N SER A 171 -25.33 -7.28 11.79
CA SER A 171 -26.30 -7.63 10.75
C SER A 171 -25.90 -7.11 9.36
N ILE A 172 -24.63 -7.28 9.00
CA ILE A 172 -24.08 -6.80 7.71
C ILE A 172 -24.63 -7.70 6.59
N PRO A 173 -25.36 -7.16 5.61
CA PRO A 173 -25.91 -7.97 4.53
C PRO A 173 -24.82 -8.41 3.54
N GLY A 174 -25.07 -9.50 2.81
CA GLY A 174 -24.28 -9.88 1.64
C GLY A 174 -23.01 -10.70 1.90
N TYR A 175 -22.56 -10.86 3.16
CA TYR A 175 -21.47 -11.78 3.48
C TYR A 175 -21.98 -13.22 3.60
N SER A 176 -21.43 -14.11 2.78
CA SER A 176 -21.84 -15.51 2.63
C SER A 176 -20.66 -16.48 2.62
N SER A 177 -19.45 -16.03 2.27
CA SER A 177 -18.26 -16.88 2.27
C SER A 177 -16.96 -16.12 2.57
N PRO A 178 -15.95 -16.79 3.16
CA PRO A 178 -14.63 -16.18 3.41
C PRO A 178 -13.92 -15.68 2.15
N GLY A 179 -14.26 -16.19 0.97
CA GLY A 179 -13.68 -15.75 -0.31
C GLY A 179 -13.98 -14.29 -0.62
N GLN A 180 -15.09 -13.74 -0.10
CA GLN A 180 -15.46 -12.34 -0.27
C GLN A 180 -14.49 -11.39 0.43
N LEU A 181 -13.73 -11.84 1.43
CA LEU A 181 -12.68 -11.02 2.06
C LEU A 181 -11.56 -10.61 1.08
N LEU A 182 -11.50 -11.24 -0.09
CA LEU A 182 -10.55 -10.87 -1.15
C LEU A 182 -11.11 -9.80 -2.11
N ASP A 183 -12.35 -9.38 -1.91
CA ASP A 183 -12.95 -8.25 -2.59
C ASP A 183 -12.77 -7.00 -1.71
N PRO A 184 -12.12 -5.93 -2.19
CA PRO A 184 -11.96 -4.69 -1.43
C PRO A 184 -13.26 -4.09 -0.88
N GLU A 185 -14.42 -4.36 -1.50
CA GLU A 185 -15.70 -3.79 -1.09
C GLU A 185 -16.38 -4.56 0.05
N THR A 186 -16.04 -5.84 0.27
CA THR A 186 -16.75 -6.72 1.22
C THR A 186 -15.99 -6.91 2.52
#